data_AF-A0A7J8ZVA0-F1
#
_entry.id   AF-A0A7J8ZVA0-F1
#
_cell.length_a   1.000
_cell.length_b   1.000
_cell.length_c   1.000
_cell.angle_alpha   90.00
_cell.angle_beta   90.00
_cell.angle_gamma   90.00
#
_symmetry.space_group_name_H-M   'P 1'
#
loop_
_entity.id
_entity.type
_entity.pdbx_description
1 polymer ?
#
loop_
_entity_poly.entity_id
_entity_poly.type
_entity_poly.pdbx_seq_one_letter_code
_entity_poly.pdbx_strand_id
1 'polypeptide(L)'
;MACLLFAVLVLAISHNMVQEVAAAASPGSRAPSVLPSAARKFLAAHNQARAAVGVGPLKWSTQLVNATSLLARYQRNKMGCQFANLTDHKYGANQLWSSGAAVTPGMAVDTWVKEKSYYDYASNSCAPDHMCGVYKQVVWKNSSELGELIDTHPHLRNLLRQIMDLLAPLRACKKLIFYQCLPDAATLVTGTIICPIGDKKVKLCLKENNKTEEPSVFVELPLSTSEFTSSIDSSVLRIVLDPVPDSGITQRWQTYCNGQKVGFARRLVVGKEEKWVLETMQMVSSGAGFLLQKGSDAGSFKYLRGQFERIVGSDNSEAYHLVDPSYWFGQDLSVFFLQ
;
A
#
# COMPACT_ATOMS: atom_id res chain seq x y z
N MET A 1 -29.07 -10.71 -13.19
CA MET A 1 -27.68 -11.21 -13.16
C MET A 1 -26.79 -10.14 -13.78
N ALA A 2 -26.01 -9.41 -12.98
CA ALA A 2 -25.02 -8.46 -13.50
C ALA A 2 -23.74 -8.64 -12.67
N CYS A 3 -22.73 -9.25 -13.28
CA CYS A 3 -21.41 -9.44 -12.66
C CYS A 3 -20.75 -8.07 -12.46
N LEU A 4 -20.41 -7.76 -11.21
CA LEU A 4 -19.56 -6.64 -10.84
C LEU A 4 -18.14 -6.89 -11.34
N LEU A 5 -17.65 -6.04 -12.23
CA LEU A 5 -16.32 -6.13 -12.83
C LEU A 5 -15.33 -5.26 -12.02
N PHE A 6 -14.33 -5.89 -11.42
CA PHE A 6 -13.20 -5.25 -10.77
C PHE A 6 -12.12 -4.95 -11.80
N ALA A 7 -11.55 -3.74 -11.81
CA ALA A 7 -10.49 -3.35 -12.75
C ALA A 7 -9.12 -3.28 -12.06
N VAL A 8 -8.09 -3.89 -12.67
CA VAL A 8 -6.70 -3.93 -12.23
C VAL A 8 -5.82 -3.25 -13.28
N LEU A 9 -5.00 -2.28 -12.87
CA LEU A 9 -4.03 -1.59 -13.70
C LEU A 9 -2.61 -1.95 -13.24
N VAL A 10 -1.77 -2.45 -14.15
CA VAL A 10 -0.35 -2.76 -13.91
C VAL A 10 0.51 -1.80 -14.73
N LEU A 11 1.57 -1.26 -14.12
CA LEU A 11 2.48 -0.32 -14.77
C LEU A 11 3.94 -0.69 -14.49
N ALA A 12 4.79 -0.68 -15.51
CA ALA A 12 6.24 -0.89 -15.39
C ALA A 12 7.01 0.30 -15.97
N ILE A 13 8.12 0.70 -15.35
CA ILE A 13 9.00 1.81 -15.79
C ILE A 13 10.48 1.36 -15.80
N SER A 14 11.27 1.74 -16.82
CA SER A 14 12.71 1.44 -16.96
C SER A 14 13.59 2.62 -17.40
N HIS A 15 14.88 2.59 -17.06
CA HIS A 15 15.86 3.69 -17.26
C HIS A 15 16.84 3.42 -18.43
N ASN A 16 17.25 4.47 -19.17
CA ASN A 16 18.34 4.49 -20.16
C ASN A 16 19.34 5.61 -19.78
N MET A 17 20.65 5.34 -19.74
CA MET A 17 21.67 6.38 -19.51
C MET A 17 22.72 6.38 -20.62
N VAL A 18 23.04 7.57 -21.14
CA VAL A 18 24.24 7.83 -21.93
C VAL A 18 25.16 8.76 -21.14
N GLN A 19 26.42 8.30 -21.04
CA GLN A 19 27.70 8.93 -20.68
C GLN A 19 28.10 9.21 -19.22
N GLU A 20 29.44 9.16 -19.09
CA GLU A 20 30.29 8.70 -18.00
C GLU A 20 31.20 9.85 -17.54
N VAL A 21 31.35 10.09 -16.22
CA VAL A 21 32.59 10.61 -15.61
C VAL A 21 32.72 10.12 -14.15
N ALA A 22 33.82 9.40 -13.91
CA ALA A 22 34.64 9.16 -12.70
C ALA A 22 34.04 8.99 -11.29
N ALA A 23 34.53 7.95 -10.62
CA ALA A 23 34.18 7.46 -9.30
C ALA A 23 34.72 8.30 -8.12
N ALA A 24 33.93 8.37 -7.05
CA ALA A 24 34.39 8.60 -5.68
C ALA A 24 33.84 7.48 -4.78
N ALA A 25 34.74 6.80 -4.06
CA ALA A 25 34.42 5.67 -3.20
C ALA A 25 33.58 6.07 -1.98
N SER A 26 32.55 5.28 -1.66
CA SER A 26 31.67 5.44 -0.49
C SER A 26 32.01 4.42 0.60
N PRO A 27 32.03 4.79 1.90
CA PRO A 27 32.19 3.85 2.99
C PRO A 27 30.84 3.25 3.43
N GLY A 28 30.82 1.91 3.58
CA GLY A 28 29.85 1.22 4.43
C GLY A 28 28.85 0.32 3.69
N SER A 29 29.29 -0.90 3.38
CA SER A 29 28.43 -2.02 2.97
C SER A 29 27.34 -2.31 4.02
N ARG A 30 26.10 -1.90 3.72
CA ARG A 30 24.89 -2.36 4.43
C ARG A 30 24.35 -3.59 3.70
N ALA A 31 24.05 -4.67 4.43
CA ALA A 31 23.51 -5.91 3.86
C ALA A 31 22.26 -5.66 2.99
N PRO A 32 22.01 -6.46 1.93
CA PRO A 32 20.95 -6.17 0.98
C PRO A 32 19.58 -6.29 1.64
N SER A 33 18.75 -5.25 1.50
CA SER A 33 17.32 -5.33 1.82
C SER A 33 16.67 -6.42 0.97
N VAL A 34 16.09 -7.44 1.60
CA VAL A 34 15.33 -8.49 0.92
C VAL A 34 14.14 -7.83 0.19
N LEU A 35 14.06 -7.99 -1.13
CA LEU A 35 12.97 -7.45 -1.94
C LEU A 35 11.62 -8.07 -1.54
N PRO A 36 10.52 -7.28 -1.50
CA PRO A 36 9.17 -7.79 -1.30
C PRO A 36 8.81 -8.91 -2.31
N SER A 37 7.92 -9.82 -1.92
CA SER A 37 7.59 -11.01 -2.72
C SER A 37 7.08 -10.69 -4.13
N ALA A 38 6.25 -9.65 -4.28
CA ALA A 38 5.76 -9.19 -5.57
C ALA A 38 6.89 -8.61 -6.45
N ALA A 39 7.76 -7.78 -5.88
CA ALA A 39 8.93 -7.23 -6.56
C ALA A 39 9.86 -8.32 -7.08
N ARG A 40 10.10 -9.37 -6.28
CA ARG A 40 10.88 -10.55 -6.72
C ARG A 40 10.22 -11.27 -7.88
N LYS A 41 8.90 -11.46 -7.86
CA LYS A 41 8.16 -12.14 -8.94
C LYS A 41 8.19 -11.33 -10.25
N PHE A 42 7.98 -10.01 -10.18
CA PHE A 42 8.10 -9.13 -11.35
C PHE A 42 9.50 -9.16 -11.95
N LEU A 43 10.52 -9.00 -11.11
CA LEU A 43 11.91 -8.99 -11.54
C LEU A 43 12.32 -10.34 -12.13
N ALA A 44 11.92 -11.45 -11.51
CA ALA A 44 12.21 -12.80 -11.98
C ALA A 44 11.58 -13.05 -13.35
N ALA A 45 10.30 -12.73 -13.54
CA ALA A 45 9.61 -12.94 -14.82
C ALA A 45 10.24 -12.11 -15.96
N HIS A 46 10.57 -10.84 -15.71
CA HIS A 46 11.29 -10.01 -16.70
C HIS A 46 12.64 -10.62 -17.04
N ASN A 47 13.43 -11.01 -16.04
CA ASN A 47 14.77 -11.54 -16.25
C ASN A 47 14.75 -12.92 -16.93
N GLN A 48 13.71 -13.72 -16.72
CA GLN A 48 13.48 -14.95 -17.48
C GLN A 48 13.22 -14.67 -18.96
N ALA A 49 12.34 -13.71 -19.28
CA ALA A 49 12.05 -13.33 -20.67
C ALA A 49 13.28 -12.73 -21.38
N ARG A 50 14.08 -11.95 -20.66
CA ARG A 50 15.32 -11.34 -21.15
C ARG A 50 16.43 -12.36 -21.39
N ALA A 51 16.60 -13.32 -20.49
CA ALA A 51 17.55 -14.42 -20.66
C ALA A 51 17.22 -15.25 -21.91
N ALA A 52 15.93 -15.47 -22.21
CA ALA A 52 15.49 -16.22 -23.38
C ALA A 52 15.86 -15.57 -24.74
N VAL A 53 16.31 -14.31 -24.74
CA VAL A 53 16.78 -13.60 -25.95
C VAL A 53 18.20 -13.04 -25.80
N GLY A 54 18.92 -13.45 -24.75
CA GLY A 54 20.33 -13.08 -24.56
C GLY A 54 20.57 -11.61 -24.16
N VAL A 55 19.59 -10.91 -23.59
CA VAL A 55 19.79 -9.54 -23.05
C VAL A 55 19.98 -9.56 -21.53
N GLY A 56 20.82 -8.65 -21.03
CA GLY A 56 21.24 -8.63 -19.62
C GLY A 56 20.09 -8.40 -18.64
N PRO A 57 20.17 -8.89 -17.39
CA PRO A 57 19.08 -8.79 -16.43
C PRO A 57 18.86 -7.36 -15.92
N LEU A 58 17.62 -7.05 -15.57
CA LEU A 58 17.21 -5.83 -14.88
C LEU A 58 17.49 -5.95 -13.37
N LYS A 59 17.68 -4.80 -12.73
CA LYS A 59 17.72 -4.62 -11.28
C LYS A 59 16.46 -3.89 -10.81
N TRP A 60 16.01 -4.18 -9.60
CA TRP A 60 14.86 -3.48 -9.01
C TRP A 60 15.24 -2.05 -8.61
N SER A 61 14.37 -1.08 -8.90
CA SER A 61 14.58 0.34 -8.59
C SER A 61 13.40 0.93 -7.84
N THR A 62 13.59 1.22 -6.56
CA THR A 62 12.56 1.85 -5.71
C THR A 62 12.16 3.24 -6.23
N GLN A 63 13.06 3.96 -6.89
CA GLN A 63 12.73 5.25 -7.50
C GLN A 63 11.71 5.10 -8.63
N LEU A 64 11.87 4.07 -9.48
CA LEU A 64 10.94 3.77 -10.55
C LEU A 64 9.60 3.28 -10.02
N VAL A 65 9.58 2.51 -8.92
CA VAL A 65 8.35 2.13 -8.22
C VAL A 65 7.59 3.35 -7.73
N ASN A 66 8.29 4.33 -7.14
CA ASN A 66 7.66 5.57 -6.68
C ASN A 66 7.02 6.36 -7.84
N ALA A 67 7.72 6.49 -8.96
CA ALA A 67 7.18 7.13 -10.17
C ALA A 67 5.95 6.38 -10.71
N THR A 68 6.04 5.05 -10.80
CA THR A 68 4.96 4.16 -11.22
C THR A 68 3.73 4.33 -10.33
N SER A 69 3.95 4.47 -9.02
CA SER A 69 2.87 4.66 -8.05
C SER A 69 2.11 5.97 -8.22
N LEU A 70 2.82 7.04 -8.56
CA LEU A 70 2.21 8.35 -8.81
C LEU A 70 1.35 8.28 -10.07
N LEU A 71 1.83 7.60 -11.11
CA LEU A 71 1.12 7.42 -12.36
C LEU A 71 -0.13 6.55 -12.21
N ALA A 72 -0.05 5.40 -11.53
CA ALA A 72 -1.20 4.54 -11.25
C ALA A 72 -2.28 5.28 -10.47
N ARG A 73 -1.89 6.03 -9.42
CA ARG A 73 -2.82 6.88 -8.65
C ARG A 73 -3.45 7.98 -9.51
N TYR A 74 -2.68 8.61 -10.40
CA TYR A 74 -3.21 9.60 -11.32
C TYR A 74 -4.26 8.98 -12.26
N GLN A 75 -3.95 7.84 -12.87
CA GLN A 75 -4.86 7.13 -13.76
C GLN A 75 -6.16 6.75 -13.04
N ARG A 76 -6.04 6.21 -11.82
CA ARG A 76 -7.20 5.85 -10.99
C ARG A 76 -8.05 7.07 -10.61
N ASN A 77 -7.42 8.11 -10.07
CA ASN A 77 -8.13 9.22 -9.42
C ASN A 77 -8.56 10.32 -10.38
N LYS A 78 -7.93 10.43 -11.55
CA LYS A 78 -8.13 11.54 -12.50
C LYS A 78 -8.51 11.09 -13.91
N MET A 79 -8.21 9.84 -14.29
CA MET A 79 -8.45 9.32 -15.65
C MET A 79 -9.45 8.15 -15.69
N GLY A 80 -10.12 7.85 -14.57
CA GLY A 80 -11.07 6.73 -14.52
C GLY A 80 -10.45 5.38 -14.91
N CYS A 81 -9.19 5.14 -14.51
CA CYS A 81 -8.38 3.97 -14.88
C CYS A 81 -8.04 3.81 -16.37
N GLN A 82 -8.22 4.85 -17.19
CA GLN A 82 -7.70 4.83 -18.55
C GLN A 82 -6.17 4.85 -18.59
N PHE A 83 -5.61 4.37 -19.69
CA PHE A 83 -4.18 4.46 -19.96
C PHE A 83 -3.71 5.92 -20.01
N ALA A 84 -2.60 6.19 -19.33
CA ALA A 84 -1.97 7.49 -19.35
C ALA A 84 -1.07 7.59 -20.58
N ASN A 85 -0.89 8.80 -21.09
CA ASN A 85 0.09 9.01 -22.12
C ASN A 85 1.51 8.82 -21.53
N LEU A 86 2.26 7.87 -22.09
CA LEU A 86 3.61 7.53 -21.64
C LEU A 86 4.71 8.27 -22.41
N THR A 87 4.37 9.09 -23.42
CA THR A 87 5.38 9.71 -24.30
C THR A 87 6.13 10.89 -23.69
N ASP A 88 5.58 11.54 -22.65
CA ASP A 88 6.18 12.73 -22.00
C ASP A 88 6.94 12.38 -20.71
N HIS A 89 7.63 11.24 -20.72
CA HIS A 89 8.35 10.73 -19.57
C HIS A 89 9.77 10.33 -19.94
N LYS A 90 10.71 10.62 -19.03
CA LYS A 90 12.15 10.25 -19.18
C LYS A 90 12.43 8.75 -19.16
N TYR A 91 11.40 7.92 -18.99
CA TYR A 91 11.53 6.49 -18.77
C TYR A 91 10.65 5.72 -19.76
N GLY A 92 11.14 4.56 -20.21
CA GLY A 92 10.30 3.63 -20.96
C GLY A 92 9.28 2.96 -20.04
N ALA A 93 8.06 2.73 -20.51
CA ALA A 93 6.99 2.20 -19.67
C ALA A 93 6.00 1.27 -20.39
N ASN A 94 5.45 0.32 -19.64
CA ASN A 94 4.35 -0.55 -20.07
C ASN A 94 3.13 -0.34 -19.18
N GLN A 95 1.93 -0.52 -19.73
CA GLN A 95 0.67 -0.54 -18.98
C GLN A 95 -0.13 -1.80 -19.35
N LEU A 96 -0.84 -2.36 -18.38
CA LEU A 96 -1.80 -3.45 -18.57
C LEU A 96 -3.06 -3.12 -17.80
N TRP A 97 -4.21 -3.36 -18.41
CA TRP A 97 -5.48 -3.32 -17.72
C TRP A 97 -6.14 -4.69 -17.80
N SER A 98 -6.76 -5.13 -16.70
CA SER A 98 -7.54 -6.37 -16.65
C SER A 98 -8.82 -6.14 -15.86
N SER A 99 -9.89 -6.85 -16.20
CA SER A 99 -11.12 -6.87 -15.41
C SER A 99 -11.48 -8.27 -14.94
N GLY A 100 -12.14 -8.33 -13.77
CA GLY A 100 -12.63 -9.56 -13.15
C GLY A 100 -11.64 -10.17 -12.16
N ALA A 101 -10.58 -10.82 -12.65
CA ALA A 101 -9.65 -11.58 -11.81
C ALA A 101 -8.42 -10.76 -11.39
N ALA A 102 -7.89 -11.07 -10.20
CA ALA A 102 -6.63 -10.49 -9.74
C ALA A 102 -5.49 -10.90 -10.68
N VAL A 103 -4.76 -9.91 -11.19
CA VAL A 103 -3.57 -10.15 -12.01
C VAL A 103 -2.38 -10.34 -11.09
N THR A 104 -1.69 -11.48 -11.22
CA THR A 104 -0.43 -11.68 -10.50
C THR A 104 0.74 -11.06 -11.26
N PRO A 105 1.87 -10.76 -10.59
CA PRO A 105 3.06 -10.24 -11.25
C PRO A 105 3.53 -11.04 -12.48
N GLY A 106 3.57 -12.37 -12.36
CA GLY A 106 3.98 -13.24 -13.46
C GLY A 106 3.01 -13.15 -14.65
N MET A 107 1.70 -13.16 -14.37
CA MET A 107 0.67 -13.08 -15.43
C MET A 107 0.75 -11.78 -16.25
N ALA A 108 1.09 -10.65 -15.62
CA ALA A 108 1.25 -9.38 -16.32
C ALA A 108 2.42 -9.45 -17.32
N VAL A 109 3.58 -9.93 -16.86
CA VAL A 109 4.77 -10.09 -17.70
C VAL A 109 4.53 -11.12 -18.81
N ASP A 110 3.92 -12.26 -18.50
CA ASP A 110 3.57 -13.28 -19.48
C ASP A 110 2.64 -12.71 -20.56
N THR A 111 1.71 -11.82 -20.18
CA THR A 111 0.82 -11.15 -21.13
C THR A 111 1.59 -10.24 -22.08
N TRP A 112 2.55 -9.46 -21.58
CA TRP A 112 3.42 -8.65 -22.45
C TRP A 112 4.33 -9.52 -23.33
N VAL A 113 4.83 -10.63 -22.80
CA VAL A 113 5.72 -11.56 -23.53
C VAL A 113 5.00 -12.29 -24.66
N LYS A 114 3.67 -12.43 -24.63
CA LYS A 114 2.91 -13.06 -25.73
C LYS A 114 3.10 -12.38 -27.09
N GLU A 115 3.34 -11.06 -27.12
CA GLU A 115 3.58 -10.36 -28.40
C GLU A 115 4.87 -10.85 -29.10
N LYS A 116 5.77 -11.55 -28.39
CA LYS A 116 6.95 -12.22 -28.97
C LYS A 116 6.60 -13.05 -30.19
N SER A 117 5.46 -13.74 -30.18
CA SER A 117 5.03 -14.60 -31.28
C SER A 117 4.82 -13.85 -32.61
N TYR A 118 4.62 -12.52 -32.54
CA TYR A 118 4.43 -11.64 -33.69
C TYR A 118 5.67 -10.79 -33.99
N TYR A 119 6.74 -10.93 -33.23
CA TYR A 119 7.93 -10.08 -33.35
C TYR A 119 9.04 -10.75 -34.17
N ASP A 120 9.49 -10.06 -35.22
CA ASP A 120 10.62 -10.47 -36.04
C ASP A 120 11.89 -9.73 -35.59
N TYR A 121 12.87 -10.50 -35.10
CA TYR A 121 14.15 -9.96 -34.64
C TYR A 121 15.08 -9.51 -35.76
N ALA A 122 14.99 -10.11 -36.95
CA ALA A 122 15.87 -9.79 -38.07
C ALA A 122 15.52 -8.43 -38.67
N SER A 123 14.23 -8.13 -38.80
CA SER A 123 13.73 -6.84 -39.30
C SER A 123 13.41 -5.82 -38.21
N ASN A 124 13.45 -6.22 -36.93
CA ASN A 124 13.06 -5.38 -35.79
C ASN A 124 11.62 -4.84 -35.94
N SER A 125 10.72 -5.66 -36.51
CA SER A 125 9.35 -5.28 -36.83
C SER A 125 8.34 -6.24 -36.20
N CYS A 126 7.08 -5.80 -36.11
CA CYS A 126 5.97 -6.65 -35.72
C CYS A 126 5.25 -7.14 -36.98
N ALA A 127 4.60 -8.30 -36.91
CA ALA A 127 3.73 -8.79 -37.96
C ALA A 127 2.62 -7.76 -38.28
N PRO A 128 2.08 -7.75 -39.52
CA PRO A 128 0.97 -6.88 -39.89
C PRO A 128 -0.20 -7.00 -38.91
N ASP A 129 -0.84 -5.87 -38.60
CA ASP A 129 -1.98 -5.77 -37.67
C ASP A 129 -1.71 -6.21 -36.21
N HIS A 130 -0.45 -6.45 -35.84
CA HIS A 130 -0.04 -6.76 -34.48
C HIS A 130 0.77 -5.64 -33.83
N MET A 131 0.71 -5.57 -32.50
CA MET A 131 1.56 -4.71 -31.68
C MET A 131 2.59 -5.56 -30.96
N CYS A 132 3.83 -5.04 -30.89
CA CYS A 132 4.96 -5.66 -30.21
C CYS A 132 5.65 -4.68 -29.25
N GLY A 133 4.97 -3.57 -28.93
CA GLY A 133 5.55 -2.46 -28.17
C GLY A 133 5.89 -2.85 -26.73
N VAL A 134 4.97 -3.51 -26.05
CA VAL A 134 5.17 -3.92 -24.66
C VAL A 134 6.17 -5.06 -24.55
N TYR A 135 6.21 -5.97 -25.53
CA TYR A 135 7.25 -6.99 -25.60
C TYR A 135 8.64 -6.40 -25.82
N LYS A 136 8.80 -5.51 -26.81
CA LYS A 136 10.09 -4.82 -27.06
C LYS A 136 10.61 -4.12 -25.82
N GLN A 137 9.72 -3.49 -25.03
CA GLN A 137 10.11 -2.84 -23.79
C GLN A 137 10.60 -3.83 -22.72
N VAL A 138 9.95 -5.00 -22.57
CA VAL A 138 10.38 -6.05 -21.62
C VAL A 138 11.81 -6.52 -21.94
N VAL A 139 12.11 -6.72 -23.23
CA VAL A 139 13.43 -7.20 -23.69
C VAL A 139 14.36 -6.10 -24.18
N TRP A 140 14.10 -4.84 -23.81
CA TRP A 140 14.90 -3.71 -24.28
C TRP A 140 16.32 -3.79 -23.73
N LYS A 141 17.32 -3.96 -24.62
CA LYS A 141 18.71 -4.23 -24.22
C LYS A 141 19.28 -3.15 -23.30
N ASN A 142 18.92 -1.89 -23.53
CA ASN A 142 19.50 -0.75 -22.81
C ASN A 142 18.80 -0.46 -21.48
N SER A 143 17.62 -1.03 -21.24
CA SER A 143 16.96 -0.95 -19.93
C SER A 143 17.78 -1.74 -18.90
N SER A 144 18.11 -1.09 -17.78
CA SER A 144 18.93 -1.68 -16.70
C SER A 144 18.17 -1.81 -15.38
N GLU A 145 17.11 -1.03 -15.19
CA GLU A 145 16.31 -0.97 -13.98
C GLU A 145 14.83 -1.18 -14.26
N LEU A 146 14.11 -1.71 -13.27
CA LEU A 146 12.67 -1.93 -13.30
C LEU A 146 12.03 -1.40 -12.01
N GLY A 147 10.95 -0.64 -12.15
CA GLY A 147 9.98 -0.41 -11.08
C GLY A 147 8.58 -0.76 -11.56
N GLU A 148 7.81 -1.44 -10.72
CA GLU A 148 6.50 -1.95 -11.09
C GLU A 148 5.50 -1.88 -9.93
N LEU A 149 4.23 -1.67 -10.26
CA LEU A 149 3.12 -1.61 -9.32
C LEU A 149 1.85 -2.25 -9.92
N ILE A 150 1.12 -3.00 -9.11
CA ILE A 150 -0.26 -3.43 -9.39
C ILE A 150 -1.18 -2.56 -8.57
N ASP A 151 -2.18 -1.99 -9.22
CA ASP A 151 -3.15 -1.13 -8.59
C ASP A 151 -4.59 -1.55 -8.92
N THR A 152 -5.46 -1.55 -7.91
CA THR A 152 -6.86 -1.99 -8.05
C THR A 152 -7.81 -0.80 -7.93
N HIS A 153 -8.78 -0.70 -8.82
CA HIS A 153 -9.80 0.33 -8.72
C HIS A 153 -10.92 -0.09 -7.73
N PRO A 154 -11.18 0.69 -6.66
CA PRO A 154 -12.26 0.38 -5.72
C PRO A 154 -13.63 0.76 -6.33
N HIS A 155 -14.39 -0.20 -6.85
CA HIS A 155 -15.68 0.10 -7.47
C HIS A 155 -16.81 0.40 -6.46
N LEU A 156 -16.74 -0.12 -5.22
CA LEU A 156 -17.80 0.09 -4.22
C LEU A 156 -17.98 1.57 -3.82
N ARG A 157 -16.88 2.34 -3.79
CA ARG A 157 -16.91 3.76 -3.39
C ARG A 157 -17.43 4.69 -4.50
N ASN A 158 -17.22 4.37 -5.77
CA ASN A 158 -17.72 5.20 -6.88
C ASN A 158 -19.20 4.96 -7.19
N LEU A 159 -19.72 3.74 -6.98
CA LEU A 159 -21.15 3.50 -7.16
C LEU A 159 -21.97 4.20 -6.08
N LEU A 160 -21.53 4.14 -4.81
CA LEU A 160 -22.13 4.92 -3.73
C LEU A 160 -22.02 6.42 -3.98
N ARG A 161 -20.89 6.93 -4.47
CA ARG A 161 -20.76 8.36 -4.80
C ARG A 161 -21.66 8.79 -5.96
N GLN A 162 -21.72 8.02 -7.04
CA GLN A 162 -22.61 8.28 -8.18
C GLN A 162 -24.09 8.14 -7.80
N ILE A 163 -24.46 7.16 -6.97
CA ILE A 163 -25.81 7.02 -6.41
C ILE A 163 -26.13 8.21 -5.50
N MET A 164 -25.20 8.63 -4.64
CA MET A 164 -25.39 9.76 -3.74
C MET A 164 -25.46 11.11 -4.48
N ASP A 165 -24.74 11.25 -5.60
CA ASP A 165 -24.82 12.40 -6.51
C ASP A 165 -26.12 12.38 -7.34
N LEU A 166 -26.62 11.19 -7.71
CA LEU A 166 -27.92 11.01 -8.38
C LEU A 166 -29.12 11.23 -7.42
N LEU A 167 -28.92 10.98 -6.12
CA LEU A 167 -29.88 11.26 -5.04
C LEU A 167 -29.71 12.67 -4.44
N ALA A 168 -28.68 13.43 -4.82
CA ALA A 168 -28.48 14.80 -4.36
C ALA A 168 -29.67 15.74 -4.68
N PRO A 169 -30.38 15.62 -5.83
CA PRO A 169 -31.60 16.38 -6.07
C PRO A 169 -32.77 15.95 -5.16
N LEU A 170 -32.77 14.71 -4.67
CA LEU A 170 -33.79 14.19 -3.74
C LEU A 170 -33.53 14.66 -2.29
N ARG A 171 -32.31 15.11 -1.95
CA ARG A 171 -32.02 15.72 -0.63
C ARG A 171 -32.70 17.08 -0.43
N ALA A 172 -33.11 17.75 -1.50
CA ALA A 172 -33.88 18.99 -1.41
C ALA A 172 -35.38 18.73 -1.15
N CYS A 173 -35.85 17.50 -1.35
CA CYS A 173 -37.25 17.12 -1.19
C CYS A 173 -37.39 16.05 -0.10
N LYS A 174 -37.87 16.47 1.08
CA LYS A 174 -38.29 15.68 2.24
C LYS A 174 -37.22 15.43 3.32
N LYS A 175 -37.10 16.44 4.19
CA LYS A 175 -37.14 16.21 5.65
C LYS A 175 -38.48 15.52 5.95
N LEU A 176 -38.53 14.20 6.08
CA LEU A 176 -39.39 13.45 7.00
C LEU A 176 -39.27 11.94 6.69
N ILE A 177 -39.02 11.16 7.75
CA ILE A 177 -39.16 9.70 7.88
C ILE A 177 -38.01 8.88 7.23
N PHE A 178 -36.96 8.61 8.02
CA PHE A 178 -36.19 7.34 8.10
C PHE A 178 -34.94 7.60 8.98
N TYR A 179 -35.18 7.88 10.27
CA TYR A 179 -34.16 7.75 11.31
C TYR A 179 -34.28 6.34 11.87
N GLN A 180 -33.35 5.46 11.46
CA GLN A 180 -32.89 4.21 12.09
C GLN A 180 -32.46 3.24 10.98
N CYS A 181 -31.19 2.83 11.03
CA CYS A 181 -30.56 1.81 10.19
C CYS A 181 -29.94 2.25 8.83
N LEU A 182 -29.21 3.37 8.82
CA LEU A 182 -28.11 3.56 7.86
C LEU A 182 -26.82 3.75 8.67
N PRO A 183 -25.75 2.95 8.45
CA PRO A 183 -24.47 3.21 9.09
C PRO A 183 -24.02 4.62 8.70
N ASP A 184 -23.68 5.41 9.72
CA ASP A 184 -23.11 6.74 9.57
C ASP A 184 -21.91 6.65 8.62
N ALA A 185 -21.72 7.67 7.78
CA ALA A 185 -20.72 7.63 6.70
C ALA A 185 -19.35 7.18 7.26
N ALA A 186 -18.75 6.12 6.70
CA ALA A 186 -17.52 5.54 7.22
C ALA A 186 -16.44 6.62 7.43
N THR A 187 -16.01 6.81 8.68
CA THR A 187 -15.08 7.88 9.05
C THR A 187 -13.65 7.43 8.75
N LEU A 188 -12.93 8.20 7.94
CA LEU A 188 -11.50 7.97 7.70
C LEU A 188 -10.67 8.57 8.84
N VAL A 189 -9.78 7.75 9.38
CA VAL A 189 -8.91 8.09 10.51
C VAL A 189 -7.47 7.84 10.12
N THR A 190 -6.56 8.75 10.44
CA THR A 190 -5.13 8.52 10.20
C THR A 190 -4.57 7.64 11.31
N GLY A 191 -4.07 6.45 10.96
CA GLY A 191 -3.42 5.53 11.88
C GLY A 191 -1.91 5.54 11.74
N THR A 192 -1.19 5.46 12.85
CA THR A 192 0.27 5.29 12.91
C THR A 192 0.61 4.22 13.92
N ILE A 193 1.28 3.16 13.47
CA ILE A 193 1.85 2.11 14.30
C ILE A 193 3.32 2.42 14.49
N ILE A 194 3.72 2.55 15.74
CA ILE A 194 5.09 2.85 16.15
C ILE A 194 5.69 1.56 16.69
N CYS A 195 6.78 1.12 16.08
CA CYS A 195 7.49 -0.11 16.39
C CYS A 195 8.91 0.24 16.88
N PRO A 196 9.12 0.41 18.20
CA PRO A 196 10.43 0.79 18.71
C PRO A 196 11.44 -0.35 18.52
N ILE A 197 12.70 -0.02 18.29
CA ILE A 197 13.78 -1.01 18.19
C ILE A 197 14.19 -1.49 19.60
N GLY A 198 14.50 -2.79 19.73
CA GLY A 198 14.96 -3.41 20.98
C GLY A 198 13.86 -4.13 21.78
N ASP A 199 13.09 -5.00 21.12
CA ASP A 199 12.03 -5.86 21.70
C ASP A 199 10.96 -5.15 22.57
N LYS A 200 10.88 -3.83 22.44
CA LYS A 200 9.84 -3.02 23.06
C LYS A 200 8.50 -3.28 22.37
N LYS A 201 7.42 -3.00 23.12
CA LYS A 201 6.04 -3.17 22.67
C LYS A 201 5.64 -2.16 21.59
N VAL A 202 4.82 -2.61 20.66
CA VAL A 202 4.25 -1.82 19.58
C VAL A 202 3.15 -0.89 20.11
N LYS A 203 3.06 0.31 19.55
CA LYS A 203 2.06 1.32 19.92
C LYS A 203 1.21 1.69 18.71
N LEU A 204 -0.11 1.71 18.89
CA LEU A 204 -1.08 2.12 17.89
C LEU A 204 -1.61 3.51 18.23
N CYS A 205 -1.54 4.41 17.26
CA CYS A 205 -2.10 5.75 17.32
C CYS A 205 -3.17 5.89 16.23
N LEU A 206 -4.38 6.29 16.57
CA LEU A 206 -5.44 6.65 15.61
C LEU A 206 -5.86 8.10 15.87
N LYS A 207 -5.83 8.93 14.83
CA LYS A 207 -6.15 10.37 14.87
C LYS A 207 -7.22 10.71 13.84
N GLU A 208 -8.32 11.28 14.30
CA GLU A 208 -9.36 11.80 13.42
C GLU A 208 -8.86 13.03 12.66
N ASN A 209 -9.12 13.10 11.36
CA ASN A 209 -8.54 14.11 10.47
C ASN A 209 -9.05 15.55 10.74
N ASN A 210 -10.16 15.70 11.47
CA ASN A 210 -10.81 16.96 11.81
C ASN A 210 -10.46 17.49 13.21
N LYS A 211 -9.67 16.76 14.01
CA LYS A 211 -9.27 17.16 15.36
C LYS A 211 -7.76 17.43 15.43
N THR A 212 -7.40 18.65 15.83
CA THR A 212 -6.01 19.12 15.82
C THR A 212 -5.21 18.71 17.04
N GLU A 213 -5.88 18.48 18.18
CA GLU A 213 -5.23 18.29 19.48
C GLU A 213 -5.44 16.84 19.97
N GLU A 214 -4.36 16.07 19.96
CA GLU A 214 -4.25 14.67 20.43
C GLU A 214 -4.95 13.55 19.63
N PRO A 215 -4.33 12.36 19.55
CA PRO A 215 -4.94 11.20 18.91
C PRO A 215 -6.12 10.68 19.75
N SER A 216 -7.22 10.34 19.08
CA SER A 216 -8.41 9.77 19.73
C SER A 216 -8.11 8.42 20.39
N VAL A 217 -7.16 7.67 19.84
CA VAL A 217 -6.71 6.39 20.39
C VAL A 217 -5.19 6.34 20.43
N PHE A 218 -4.63 6.08 21.60
CA PHE A 218 -3.21 5.77 21.76
C PHE A 218 -3.04 4.61 22.74
N VAL A 219 -2.63 3.45 22.21
CA VAL A 219 -2.64 2.17 22.92
C VAL A 219 -1.32 1.44 22.71
N GLU A 220 -0.76 0.91 23.78
CA GLU A 220 0.34 -0.07 23.72
C GLU A 220 -0.24 -1.48 23.59
N LEU A 221 0.18 -2.18 22.53
CA LEU A 221 -0.20 -3.55 22.27
C LEU A 221 0.77 -4.51 22.97
N PRO A 222 0.31 -5.68 23.45
CA PRO A 222 1.17 -6.71 24.04
C PRO A 222 1.89 -7.53 22.96
N LEU A 223 2.44 -6.85 21.95
CA LEU A 223 3.23 -7.45 20.87
C LEU A 223 4.57 -6.71 20.83
N SER A 224 5.67 -7.45 20.82
CA SER A 224 6.97 -6.86 20.53
C SER A 224 7.06 -6.48 19.05
N THR A 225 8.03 -5.63 18.71
CA THR A 225 8.26 -5.26 17.30
C THR A 225 8.51 -6.48 16.41
N SER A 226 9.20 -7.52 16.90
CA SER A 226 9.49 -8.73 16.10
C SER A 226 8.23 -9.56 15.87
N GLU A 227 7.43 -9.78 16.93
CA GLU A 227 6.14 -10.49 16.87
C GLU A 227 5.16 -9.80 15.92
N PHE A 228 5.05 -8.49 16.02
CA PHE A 228 4.21 -7.70 15.13
C PHE A 228 4.66 -7.82 13.67
N THR A 229 5.96 -7.68 13.39
CA THR A 229 6.48 -7.83 12.01
C THR A 229 6.29 -9.24 11.47
N SER A 230 6.47 -10.28 12.30
CA SER A 230 6.22 -11.66 11.86
C SER A 230 4.73 -11.89 11.56
N SER A 231 3.84 -11.27 12.33
CA SER A 231 2.40 -11.40 12.15
C SER A 231 1.93 -10.67 10.88
N ILE A 232 2.51 -9.51 10.59
CA ILE A 232 2.18 -8.73 9.40
C ILE A 232 2.70 -9.41 8.12
N ASP A 233 3.86 -10.09 8.18
CA ASP A 233 4.40 -10.86 7.04
C ASP A 233 3.51 -12.06 6.65
N SER A 234 2.61 -12.50 7.53
CA SER A 234 1.68 -13.61 7.28
C SER A 234 0.43 -13.23 6.44
N SER A 235 0.38 -12.00 5.89
CA SER A 235 -0.64 -11.41 5.01
C SER A 235 -1.96 -10.94 5.63
N VAL A 236 -2.36 -11.47 6.80
CA VAL A 236 -3.55 -10.99 7.53
C VAL A 236 -3.21 -10.82 9.00
N LEU A 237 -3.48 -9.63 9.55
CA LEU A 237 -3.31 -9.30 10.96
C LEU A 237 -4.62 -8.75 11.52
N ARG A 238 -5.23 -9.52 12.42
CA ARG A 238 -6.45 -9.15 13.14
C ARG A 238 -6.13 -9.01 14.62
N ILE A 239 -6.31 -7.81 15.14
CA ILE A 239 -6.10 -7.49 16.55
C ILE A 239 -7.46 -7.21 17.17
N VAL A 240 -7.85 -7.97 18.19
CA VAL A 240 -9.09 -7.74 18.94
C VAL A 240 -8.71 -7.28 20.34
N LEU A 241 -9.31 -6.17 20.76
CA LEU A 241 -9.15 -5.56 22.08
C LEU A 241 -10.47 -5.71 22.82
N ASP A 242 -10.51 -6.71 23.70
CA ASP A 242 -11.67 -7.10 24.50
C ASP A 242 -11.57 -6.44 25.89
N PRO A 243 -12.51 -5.59 26.31
CA PRO A 243 -12.38 -4.78 27.51
C PRO A 243 -12.31 -5.68 28.74
N VAL A 244 -11.35 -5.39 29.62
CA VAL A 244 -11.29 -6.07 30.91
C VAL A 244 -12.10 -5.21 31.89
N PRO A 245 -13.16 -5.76 32.51
CA PRO A 245 -13.88 -5.05 33.57
C PRO A 245 -12.94 -4.93 34.76
N ASP A 246 -12.26 -3.79 34.89
CA ASP A 246 -11.34 -3.53 35.99
C ASP A 246 -11.58 -2.13 36.56
N SER A 247 -11.58 -2.02 37.89
CA SER A 247 -12.08 -0.89 38.69
C SER A 247 -11.11 0.31 38.77
N GLY A 248 -10.32 0.56 37.72
CA GLY A 248 -9.18 1.49 37.76
C GLY A 248 -9.18 2.60 36.71
N ILE A 249 -8.28 3.58 36.89
CA ILE A 249 -8.12 4.81 36.09
C ILE A 249 -7.58 4.55 34.66
N THR A 250 -7.03 3.35 34.39
CA THR A 250 -6.41 3.04 33.09
C THR A 250 -7.24 2.05 32.29
N GLN A 251 -7.72 2.48 31.13
CA GLN A 251 -8.44 1.63 30.18
C GLN A 251 -7.53 0.51 29.68
N ARG A 252 -7.95 -0.75 29.86
CA ARG A 252 -7.18 -1.96 29.54
C ARG A 252 -8.03 -2.97 28.78
N TRP A 253 -7.37 -3.75 27.94
CA TRP A 253 -8.02 -4.77 27.12
C TRP A 253 -7.23 -6.06 27.14
N GLN A 254 -7.95 -7.18 27.18
CA GLN A 254 -7.43 -8.47 26.78
C GLN A 254 -7.26 -8.46 25.27
N THR A 255 -6.04 -8.68 24.80
CA THR A 255 -5.72 -8.65 23.37
C THR A 255 -5.65 -10.05 22.78
N TYR A 256 -6.27 -10.19 21.61
CA TYR A 256 -6.12 -11.35 20.76
C TYR A 256 -5.49 -10.94 19.43
N CYS A 257 -4.49 -11.68 18.96
CA CYS A 257 -3.85 -11.51 17.67
C CYS A 257 -4.12 -12.75 16.83
N ASN A 258 -4.78 -12.60 15.68
CA ASN A 258 -5.16 -13.72 14.80
C ASN A 258 -5.86 -14.87 15.53
N GLY A 259 -6.70 -14.55 16.53
CA GLY A 259 -7.43 -15.51 17.35
C GLY A 259 -6.66 -16.06 18.57
N GLN A 260 -5.37 -15.76 18.70
CA GLN A 260 -4.56 -16.17 19.85
C GLN A 260 -4.50 -15.10 20.93
N LYS A 261 -4.65 -15.52 22.19
CA LYS A 261 -4.55 -14.62 23.35
C LYS A 261 -3.08 -14.22 23.56
N VAL A 262 -2.76 -12.93 23.42
CA VAL A 262 -1.36 -12.43 23.42
C VAL A 262 -0.99 -11.57 24.64
N GLY A 263 -1.97 -11.12 25.42
CA GLY A 263 -1.71 -10.39 26.67
C GLY A 263 -2.65 -9.20 26.84
N PHE A 264 -2.22 -8.18 27.59
CA PHE A 264 -3.03 -6.99 27.86
C PHE A 264 -2.51 -5.77 27.10
N ALA A 265 -3.38 -5.13 26.33
CA ALA A 265 -3.19 -3.78 25.84
C ALA A 265 -3.63 -2.76 26.90
N ARG A 266 -3.06 -1.56 26.83
CA ARG A 266 -3.41 -0.45 27.72
C ARG A 266 -3.41 0.87 26.98
N ARG A 267 -4.33 1.75 27.37
CA ARG A 267 -4.34 3.14 26.91
C ARG A 267 -3.14 3.88 27.51
N LEU A 268 -2.47 4.67 26.68
CA LEU A 268 -1.32 5.48 27.06
C LEU A 268 -1.62 6.97 26.91
N VAL A 269 -0.84 7.79 27.61
CA VAL A 269 -0.67 9.22 27.30
C VAL A 269 0.52 9.35 26.34
N VAL A 270 0.42 10.24 25.35
CA VAL A 270 1.48 10.44 24.35
C VAL A 270 2.73 11.01 25.03
N GLY A 271 3.83 10.26 25.01
CA GLY A 271 5.12 10.67 25.57
C GLY A 271 5.90 11.61 24.64
N LYS A 272 7.04 12.13 25.14
CA LYS A 272 7.90 13.03 24.37
C LYS A 272 8.45 12.38 23.09
N GLU A 273 8.87 11.13 23.17
CA GLU A 273 9.43 10.39 22.03
C GLU A 273 8.36 10.13 20.96
N GLU A 274 7.16 9.70 21.36
CA GLU A 274 6.08 9.42 20.41
C GLU A 274 5.50 10.69 19.81
N LYS A 275 5.46 11.78 20.57
CA LYS A 275 5.12 13.10 20.04
C LYS A 275 6.07 13.49 18.90
N TRP A 276 7.38 13.33 19.09
CA TRP A 276 8.36 13.58 18.02
C TRP A 276 8.14 12.70 16.78
N VAL A 277 7.86 11.40 16.97
CA VAL A 277 7.51 10.50 15.87
C VAL A 277 6.27 11.00 15.12
N LEU A 278 5.19 11.32 15.83
CA LEU A 278 3.94 11.78 15.23
C LEU A 278 4.09 13.13 14.52
N GLU A 279 4.88 14.05 15.07
CA GLU A 279 5.23 15.35 14.46
C GLU A 279 6.05 15.16 13.17
N THR A 280 7.07 14.31 13.21
CA THR A 280 7.88 13.97 12.03
C THR A 280 7.01 13.35 10.92
N MET A 281 5.97 12.61 11.30
CA MET A 281 5.03 11.96 10.37
C MET A 281 3.88 12.85 9.89
N GLN A 282 3.79 14.13 10.30
CA GLN A 282 2.66 15.00 9.91
C GLN A 282 2.51 15.14 8.40
N MET A 283 3.63 15.21 7.66
CA MET A 283 3.64 15.32 6.20
C MET A 283 3.49 13.97 5.48
N VAL A 284 3.48 12.86 6.22
CA VAL A 284 3.35 11.51 5.66
C VAL A 284 1.88 11.11 5.66
N SER A 285 1.30 10.91 4.48
CA SER A 285 -0.10 10.48 4.35
C SER A 285 -0.27 8.97 4.50
N SER A 286 0.66 8.17 3.96
CA SER A 286 0.73 6.71 4.09
C SER A 286 2.14 6.22 3.77
N GLY A 287 2.61 5.16 4.45
CA GLY A 287 3.91 4.55 4.20
C GLY A 287 4.45 3.80 5.41
N ALA A 288 5.51 3.00 5.18
CA ALA A 288 6.28 2.37 6.24
C ALA A 288 7.75 2.78 6.12
N GLY A 289 8.45 2.90 7.25
CA GLY A 289 9.83 3.37 7.22
C GLY A 289 10.55 3.32 8.56
N PHE A 290 11.73 3.92 8.58
CA PHE A 290 12.60 4.02 9.75
C PHE A 290 12.81 5.48 10.12
N LEU A 291 12.79 5.77 11.41
CA LEU A 291 13.14 7.06 11.98
C LEU A 291 14.38 6.91 12.85
N LEU A 292 15.41 7.67 12.51
CA LEU A 292 16.67 7.73 13.23
C LEU A 292 16.76 9.09 13.91
N GLN A 293 16.77 9.10 15.23
CA GLN A 293 17.06 10.32 15.98
C GLN A 293 18.58 10.45 16.11
N LYS A 294 19.18 11.48 15.48
CA LYS A 294 20.61 11.74 15.61
C LYS A 294 20.92 12.35 16.99
N GLY A 295 21.93 11.84 17.68
CA GLY A 295 22.51 12.47 18.88
C GLY A 295 21.80 12.17 20.20
N SER A 296 21.02 11.08 20.27
CA SER A 296 20.33 10.68 21.49
C SER A 296 20.34 9.15 21.63
N ASP A 297 20.51 8.63 22.84
CA ASP A 297 20.33 7.21 23.18
C ASP A 297 18.86 6.74 23.02
N ALA A 298 17.95 7.67 22.73
CA ALA A 298 16.55 7.38 22.43
C ALA A 298 16.40 6.79 21.02
N GLY A 299 16.28 5.47 21.01
CA GLY A 299 15.40 4.69 20.14
C GLY A 299 15.36 5.04 18.65
N SER A 300 15.92 4.16 17.82
CA SER A 300 15.48 4.09 16.43
C SER A 300 14.06 3.49 16.36
N PHE A 301 13.17 4.04 15.54
CA PHE A 301 11.79 3.55 15.40
C PHE A 301 11.54 3.03 13.98
N LYS A 302 10.81 1.92 13.87
CA LYS A 302 10.08 1.56 12.65
C LYS A 302 8.66 2.13 12.75
N TYR A 303 8.04 2.44 11.62
CA TYR A 303 6.64 2.86 11.60
C TYR A 303 5.87 2.28 10.42
N LEU A 304 4.55 2.18 10.61
CA LEU A 304 3.56 1.99 9.55
C LEU A 304 2.50 3.08 9.73
N ARG A 305 2.23 3.87 8.70
CA ARG A 305 1.24 4.94 8.70
C ARG A 305 0.30 4.78 7.52
N GLY A 306 -0.98 5.01 7.73
CA GLY A 306 -1.99 4.86 6.70
C GLY A 306 -3.35 5.42 7.11
N GLN A 307 -4.30 5.37 6.19
CA GLN A 307 -5.69 5.68 6.49
C GLN A 307 -6.39 4.41 6.97
N PHE A 308 -7.22 4.55 7.99
CA PHE A 308 -8.08 3.49 8.51
C PHE A 308 -9.53 3.88 8.29
N GLU A 309 -10.32 2.93 7.81
CA GLU A 309 -11.76 3.05 7.76
C GLU A 309 -12.32 2.63 9.11
N ARG A 310 -12.90 3.57 9.84
CA ARG A 310 -13.61 3.31 11.09
C ARG A 310 -15.03 2.88 10.78
N ILE A 311 -15.39 1.70 11.27
CA ILE A 311 -16.73 1.14 11.20
C ILE A 311 -17.25 0.99 12.62
N VAL A 312 -18.35 1.66 12.92
CA VAL A 312 -19.05 1.50 14.20
C VAL A 312 -20.06 0.37 14.00
N GLY A 313 -19.79 -0.80 14.60
CA GLY A 313 -20.64 -1.97 14.48
C GLY A 313 -21.84 -1.94 15.42
N SER A 314 -21.64 -1.42 16.63
CA SER A 314 -22.69 -1.13 17.62
C SER A 314 -22.20 -0.06 18.59
N ASP A 315 -23.02 0.35 19.54
CA ASP A 315 -22.61 1.28 20.62
C ASP A 315 -21.38 0.78 21.38
N ASN A 316 -21.18 -0.55 21.42
CA ASN A 316 -20.11 -1.20 22.17
C ASN A 316 -19.04 -1.84 21.28
N SER A 317 -19.01 -1.53 19.98
CA SER A 317 -17.99 -2.11 19.09
C SER A 317 -17.65 -1.20 17.92
N GLU A 318 -16.36 -1.00 17.73
CA GLU A 318 -15.79 -0.27 16.61
C GLU A 318 -14.60 -1.04 16.03
N ALA A 319 -14.48 -0.99 14.70
CA ALA A 319 -13.42 -1.63 13.95
C ALA A 319 -12.68 -0.58 13.11
N TYR A 320 -11.37 -0.77 12.98
CA TYR A 320 -10.50 0.06 12.17
C TYR A 320 -9.79 -0.84 11.18
N HIS A 321 -10.15 -0.70 9.91
CA HIS A 321 -9.54 -1.46 8.82
C HIS A 321 -8.52 -0.58 8.13
N LEU A 322 -7.26 -1.02 8.05
CA LEU A 322 -6.25 -0.32 7.28
C LEU A 322 -6.72 -0.28 5.83
N VAL A 323 -6.99 0.93 5.36
CA VAL A 323 -7.21 1.17 3.95
C VAL A 323 -5.82 1.08 3.33
N ASP A 324 -5.56 0.00 2.61
CA ASP A 324 -4.43 -0.10 1.70
C ASP A 324 -4.89 0.39 0.32
N PRO A 325 -4.79 1.69 0.01
CA PRO A 325 -5.26 2.22 -1.26
C PRO A 325 -4.43 1.75 -2.45
N SER A 326 -3.42 0.90 -2.31
CA SER A 326 -2.52 0.51 -3.41
C SER A 326 -1.97 -0.92 -3.33
N TYR A 327 -2.51 -1.80 -2.46
CA TYR A 327 -1.90 -3.10 -2.13
C TYR A 327 -0.39 -3.00 -1.79
N TRP A 328 0.06 -1.84 -1.31
CA TRP A 328 1.48 -1.55 -1.07
C TRP A 328 2.01 -2.33 0.12
N PHE A 329 1.14 -2.57 1.10
CA PHE A 329 1.47 -3.37 2.27
C PHE A 329 1.20 -4.84 1.98
N GLY A 330 0.24 -5.16 1.10
CA GLY A 330 -0.16 -6.54 0.79
C GLY A 330 -0.71 -7.27 2.03
N GLN A 331 -1.20 -6.48 2.99
CA GLN A 331 -1.51 -6.89 4.36
C GLN A 331 -2.89 -6.38 4.73
N ASP A 332 -3.77 -7.31 5.09
CA ASP A 332 -5.07 -6.97 5.67
C ASP A 332 -4.89 -6.78 7.18
N LEU A 333 -4.72 -5.52 7.60
CA LEU A 333 -4.64 -5.14 9.01
C LEU A 333 -5.99 -4.60 9.49
N SER A 334 -6.56 -5.27 10.48
CA SER A 334 -7.80 -4.85 11.13
C SER A 334 -7.64 -4.84 12.64
N VAL A 335 -8.11 -3.77 13.29
CA VAL A 335 -8.11 -3.63 14.76
C VAL A 335 -9.54 -3.43 15.23
N PHE A 336 -9.99 -4.29 16.14
CA PHE A 336 -11.34 -4.28 16.71
C PHE A 336 -11.26 -3.86 18.16
N PHE A 337 -12.02 -2.84 18.53
CA PHE A 337 -12.26 -2.41 19.89
C PHE A 337 -13.66 -2.87 20.29
N LEU A 338 -13.73 -3.70 21.32
CA LEU A 338 -14.95 -3.97 22.04
C LEU A 338 -14.99 -3.02 23.24
N GLN A 339 -16.17 -2.55 23.63
CA GLN A 339 -16.38 -1.63 24.76
C GLN A 339 -17.27 -2.25 25.83
#